data_AF-A0A7V3I3Q8-F1
#
_entry.id   AF-A0A7V3I3Q8-F1
#
_cell.length_a   1.000
_cell.length_b   1.000
_cell.length_c   1.000
_cell.angle_alpha   90.00
_cell.angle_beta   90.00
_cell.angle_gamma   90.00
#
_symmetry.space_group_name_H-M   'P 1'
#
loop_
_entity.id
_entity.type
_entity.pdbx_description
1 polymer ?
#
loop_
_entity_poly.entity_id
_entity_poly.type
_entity_poly.pdbx_seq_one_letter_code
_entity_poly.pdbx_strand_id
1 'polypeptide(L)' 'KQAVVGYGNAEKKQVQYMIQRILGIDEVPKPDDAADALALAICHAHSERLRSV' A
#
# COMPACT_ATOMS: atom_id res chain seq x y z
N LYS A 1 -0.04 -0.76 -6.99
CA LYS A 1 1.38 -1.18 -6.85
C LYS A 1 2.31 0.02 -6.77
N GLN A 2 2.46 0.81 -7.84
CA GLN A 2 3.35 1.99 -7.85
C GLN A 2 3.13 2.96 -6.69
N ALA A 3 1.88 3.24 -6.31
CA ALA A 3 1.57 4.12 -5.18
C ALA A 3 2.07 3.62 -3.81
N VAL A 4 2.32 2.31 -3.65
CA VAL A 4 2.74 1.70 -2.39
C VAL A 4 4.24 1.36 -2.39
N VAL A 5 4.73 0.81 -3.50
CA VAL A 5 6.11 0.29 -3.63
C VAL A 5 7.04 1.19 -4.48
N GLY A 6 6.50 2.18 -5.19
CA GLY A 6 7.26 3.07 -6.08
C GLY A 6 7.40 2.61 -7.54
N TYR A 7 7.03 1.36 -7.88
CA TYR A 7 7.11 0.84 -9.26
C TYR A 7 5.95 -0.10 -9.63
N GLY A 8 5.68 -0.27 -10.92
CA GLY A 8 4.50 -1.00 -11.43
C GLY A 8 4.55 -2.52 -11.27
N ASN A 9 5.73 -3.13 -11.42
CA ASN A 9 5.90 -4.59 -11.49
C ASN A 9 6.20 -5.28 -10.15
N ALA A 10 5.79 -4.69 -9.02
CA ALA A 10 6.03 -5.32 -7.72
C ALA A 10 5.22 -6.60 -7.50
N GLU A 11 5.82 -7.55 -6.78
CA GLU A 11 5.14 -8.78 -6.34
C GLU A 11 4.14 -8.49 -5.21
N LYS A 12 3.13 -9.37 -5.05
CA LYS A 12 2.13 -9.22 -3.97
C LYS A 12 2.78 -9.14 -2.58
N LYS A 13 3.80 -9.96 -2.32
CA LYS A 13 4.55 -9.96 -1.05
C LYS A 13 5.26 -8.63 -0.78
N GLN A 14 5.79 -7.99 -1.82
CA GLN A 14 6.44 -6.69 -1.69
C GLN A 14 5.43 -5.58 -1.36
N VAL A 15 4.24 -5.63 -1.96
CA VAL A 15 3.14 -4.71 -1.64
C VAL A 15 2.71 -4.90 -0.18
N GLN A 16 2.47 -6.13 0.25
CA GLN A 16 2.10 -6.48 1.62
C GLN A 16 3.15 -6.01 2.65
N TYR A 17 4.43 -6.26 2.38
CA TYR A 17 5.53 -5.77 3.21
C TYR A 17 5.56 -4.24 3.29
N MET A 18 5.37 -3.55 2.16
CA MET A 18 5.36 -2.09 2.16
C MET A 18 4.16 -1.51 2.92
N ILE A 19 2.98 -2.13 2.83
CA ILE A 19 1.81 -1.73 3.64
C ILE A 19 2.14 -1.84 5.13
N GLN A 20 2.76 -2.95 5.53
CA GLN A 20 3.21 -3.14 6.90
C GLN A 20 4.13 -1.99 7.36
N ARG A 21 5.14 -1.66 6.55
CA ARG A 21 6.11 -0.58 6.83
C ARG A 21 5.48 0.81 6.84
N ILE A 22 4.52 1.08 5.95
CA ILE A 22 3.82 2.37 5.86
C ILE A 22 2.90 2.58 7.07
N LEU A 23 2.21 1.52 7.50
CA LEU A 23 1.26 1.59 8.61
C LEU A 23 1.90 1.31 9.98
N GLY A 24 3.15 0.86 10.02
CA GLY A 24 3.87 0.58 11.28
C GLY A 24 3.30 -0.59 12.07
N ILE A 25 2.72 -1.59 11.39
CA ILE A 25 2.13 -2.78 12.02
C ILE A 25 3.13 -3.93 12.07
N ASP A 26 3.07 -4.77 13.10
CA ASP A 26 4.09 -5.82 13.32
C ASP A 26 3.93 -7.04 12.41
N GLU A 27 2.74 -7.26 11.85
CA GLU A 27 2.43 -8.40 10.99
C GLU A 27 1.86 -7.97 9.64
N VAL A 28 2.03 -8.83 8.64
CA VAL A 28 1.40 -8.65 7.33
C VAL A 28 -0.13 -8.74 7.51
N PRO A 29 -0.90 -7.76 6.99
CA PRO A 29 -2.36 -7.77 7.10
C PRO A 29 -2.93 -9.08 6.54
N LYS A 30 -3.75 -9.75 7.35
CA LYS A 30 -4.55 -10.91 6.94
C LYS A 30 -6.04 -10.63 7.20
N PRO A 31 -6.95 -11.17 6.38
CA PRO A 31 -6.71 -11.94 5.14
C PRO A 31 -6.11 -11.08 4.01
N ASP A 32 -5.68 -11.71 2.91
CA ASP A 32 -5.07 -11.00 1.77
C ASP A 32 -5.93 -9.82 1.26
N ASP A 33 -7.26 -9.94 1.35
CA ASP A 33 -8.21 -8.89 0.97
C ASP A 33 -8.05 -7.61 1.81
N ALA A 34 -7.63 -7.74 3.08
CA ALA A 34 -7.36 -6.60 3.94
C ALA A 34 -6.14 -5.81 3.44
N ALA A 35 -5.10 -6.50 2.94
CA ALA A 35 -3.94 -5.84 2.35
C ALA A 35 -4.33 -5.10 1.06
N ASP A 36 -5.21 -5.65 0.23
CA ASP A 36 -5.69 -4.99 -0.98
C ASP A 36 -6.52 -3.73 -0.66
N ALA A 37 -7.38 -3.79 0.35
CA ALA A 37 -8.13 -2.62 0.83
C ALA A 37 -7.21 -1.51 1.36
N LEU A 38 -6.19 -1.87 2.14
CA LEU A 38 -5.19 -0.93 2.65
C LEU A 38 -4.35 -0.33 1.51
N ALA A 39 -3.98 -1.12 0.51
CA ALA A 39 -3.27 -0.64 -0.66
C ALA A 39 -4.07 0.43 -1.42
N LEU A 40 -5.39 0.24 -1.55
CA LEU A 40 -6.30 1.21 -2.17
C LEU A 40 -6.41 2.49 -1.35
N ALA A 41 -6.55 2.38 -0.03
CA ALA A 41 -6.59 3.54 0.87
C ALA A 41 -5.29 4.37 0.78
N ILE A 42 -4.13 3.72 0.80
CA ILE A 42 -2.83 4.37 0.62
C ILE A 42 -2.74 5.04 -0.76
N CYS A 43 -3.18 4.35 -1.81
CA CYS A 43 -3.21 4.90 -3.17
C CYS A 43 -4.07 6.18 -3.25
N HIS A 44 -5.26 6.15 -2.64
CA HIS A 44 -6.15 7.31 -2.59
C HIS A 44 -5.50 8.47 -1.82
N ALA A 45 -4.98 8.22 -0.62
CA ALA A 45 -4.31 9.24 0.19
C ALA A 45 -3.11 9.89 -0.54
N HIS A 46 -2.29 9.09 -1.23
CA HIS A 46 -1.18 9.60 -2.03
C HIS A 46 -1.65 10.41 -3.24
N SER A 47 -2.75 10.00 -3.88
CA SER A 47 -3.32 10.70 -5.04
C SER A 47 -4.00 12.01 -4.65
N GLU A 48 -4.69 12.05 -3.50
CA GLU A 48 -5.29 13.28 -2.96
C GLU A 48 -4.22 14.30 -2.55
N ARG A 49 -3.12 13.85 -1.92
CA ARG A 49 -1.98 14.73 -1.62
C ARG A 49 -1.35 15.36 -2.86
N LEU A 50 -1.35 14.66 -3.99
CA LEU A 50 -0.83 15.18 -5.26
C LEU A 50 -1.76 16.21 -5.92
N ARG A 51 -3.05 16.25 -5.55
CA ARG A 51 -4.02 17.23 -6.08
C ARG A 51 -4.05 18.54 -5.30
N SER A 52 -3.51 18.56 -4.08
CA SER A 52 -3.54 19.73 -3.19
C SER A 52 -2.32 20.66 -3.35
N VAL A 53 -1.64 20.64 -4.50
CA VAL A 53 -0.47 21.47 -4.82
C VAL A 53 -0.68 22.24 -6.12
#